data_AF-A0A1V5NSE1-F1
#
_entry.id   AF-A0A1V5NSE1-F1
#
_cell.length_a   1.000
_cell.length_b   1.000
_cell.length_c   1.000
_cell.angle_alpha   90.00
_cell.angle_beta   90.00
_cell.angle_gamma   90.00
#
_symmetry.space_group_name_H-M   'P 1'
#
loop_
_entity.id
_entity.type
_entity.pdbx_description
1 polymer ?
#
loop_
_entity_poly.entity_id
_entity_poly.type
_entity_poly.pdbx_seq_one_letter_code
_entity_poly.pdbx_strand_id
1 'polypeptide(L)'
;MDVLERYAECVSIWPCRRVVRITADCPLIDPGVVDEVIAMHETGAFDYVANLHPPTFPHGLDVETLSTQLLKRVAEEASLPSHREHVTLFIRENRDHFKFGNVTFGRDASHFRVTLDRPQDYEFLKALLALIPPATELPSLYEILRLLEAHPEIVAINSGQDRYEGVRKAVKAEKRKLTLG
;
A
#
# COMPACT_ATOMS: atom_id res chain seq x y z
N MET A 1 -15.31 11.24 -12.60
CA MET A 1 -14.61 9.96 -12.39
C MET A 1 -13.62 10.07 -11.25
N ASP A 2 -13.87 9.33 -10.17
CA ASP A 2 -12.97 9.21 -9.02
C ASP A 2 -12.03 7.99 -9.11
N VAL A 3 -11.21 7.75 -8.10
CA VAL A 3 -10.20 6.67 -8.13
C VAL A 3 -10.88 5.31 -8.18
N LEU A 4 -11.86 5.04 -7.32
CA LEU A 4 -12.58 3.77 -7.27
C LEU A 4 -13.36 3.48 -8.56
N GLU A 5 -13.95 4.51 -9.17
CA GLU A 5 -14.62 4.41 -10.47
C GLU A 5 -13.65 3.99 -11.59
N ARG A 6 -12.42 4.54 -11.62
CA ARG A 6 -11.37 4.07 -12.56
C ARG A 6 -11.03 2.60 -12.37
N TYR A 7 -10.97 2.12 -11.13
CA TYR A 7 -10.74 0.71 -10.84
C TYR A 7 -11.90 -0.15 -11.36
N ALA A 8 -13.15 0.25 -11.12
CA ALA A 8 -14.35 -0.47 -11.55
C ALA A 8 -14.49 -0.51 -13.09
N GLU A 9 -14.16 0.58 -13.78
CA GLU A 9 -14.09 0.63 -15.24
C GLU A 9 -12.97 -0.27 -15.78
N CYS A 10 -11.78 -0.21 -15.19
CA CYS A 10 -10.63 -1.00 -15.62
C CYS A 10 -10.92 -2.50 -15.61
N VAL A 11 -11.50 -3.03 -14.52
CA VAL A 11 -11.87 -4.46 -14.44
C VAL A 11 -13.05 -4.84 -15.32
N SER A 12 -13.80 -3.87 -15.83
CA SER A 12 -14.89 -4.10 -16.79
C SER A 12 -14.36 -4.16 -18.22
N ILE A 13 -13.35 -3.35 -18.55
CA ILE A 13 -12.64 -3.38 -19.84
C ILE A 13 -11.71 -4.60 -19.92
N TRP A 14 -11.06 -4.94 -18.81
CA TRP A 14 -10.10 -6.04 -18.70
C TRP A 14 -10.57 -7.04 -17.63
N PRO A 15 -11.45 -7.99 -18.00
CA PRO A 15 -11.99 -8.95 -17.06
C PRO A 15 -10.89 -9.77 -16.38
N CYS A 16 -10.83 -9.68 -15.06
CA CYS A 16 -9.93 -10.45 -14.21
C CYS A 16 -10.69 -11.02 -13.02
N ARG A 17 -10.14 -12.06 -12.38
CA ARG A 17 -10.71 -12.64 -11.15
C ARG A 17 -10.30 -11.87 -9.90
N ARG A 18 -9.09 -11.31 -9.92
CA ARG A 18 -8.43 -10.67 -8.78
C ARG A 18 -7.84 -9.35 -9.22
N VAL A 19 -7.94 -8.37 -8.34
CA VAL A 19 -7.29 -7.08 -8.44
C VAL A 19 -6.16 -7.05 -7.44
N VAL A 20 -4.98 -6.65 -7.90
CA VAL A 20 -3.83 -6.33 -7.05
C VAL A 20 -3.61 -4.84 -7.17
N ARG A 21 -3.68 -4.14 -6.05
CA ARG A 21 -3.49 -2.70 -5.95
C ARG A 21 -2.08 -2.44 -5.40
N ILE A 22 -1.34 -1.68 -6.19
CA ILE A 22 -0.10 -1.00 -5.84
C ILE A 22 -0.25 0.47 -6.23
N THR A 23 0.49 1.37 -5.59
CA THR A 23 0.43 2.81 -5.89
C THR A 23 1.67 3.27 -6.66
N ALA A 24 1.51 4.27 -7.53
CA ALA A 24 2.54 4.72 -8.45
C ALA A 24 3.68 5.52 -7.77
N ASP A 25 3.45 5.96 -6.53
CA ASP A 25 4.41 6.63 -5.65
C ASP A 25 5.36 5.65 -4.93
N CYS A 26 5.25 4.34 -5.20
CA CYS A 26 6.03 3.28 -4.58
C CYS A 26 7.06 2.68 -5.57
N PRO A 27 8.15 3.41 -5.92
CA PRO A 27 9.05 3.01 -7.01
C PRO A 27 9.89 1.77 -6.70
N LEU A 28 9.98 1.37 -5.42
CA LEU A 28 10.78 0.24 -4.96
C LEU A 28 9.91 -0.95 -4.54
N ILE A 29 8.68 -1.06 -5.07
CA ILE A 29 7.80 -2.19 -4.79
C ILE A 29 8.51 -3.52 -5.07
N ASP A 30 8.45 -4.45 -4.11
CA ASP A 30 9.11 -5.75 -4.21
C ASP A 30 8.13 -6.79 -4.81
N PRO A 31 8.45 -7.41 -5.96
CA PRO A 31 7.58 -8.41 -6.58
C PRO A 31 7.35 -9.65 -5.71
N GLY A 32 8.30 -10.03 -4.85
CA GLY A 32 8.13 -11.12 -3.90
C GLY A 32 7.06 -10.81 -2.85
N VAL A 33 6.99 -9.57 -2.38
CA VAL A 33 5.91 -9.12 -1.47
C VAL A 33 4.55 -9.16 -2.19
N VAL A 34 4.52 -8.81 -3.48
CA VAL A 34 3.31 -8.92 -4.31
C VAL A 34 2.86 -10.38 -4.41
N ASP A 35 3.78 -11.30 -4.71
CA ASP A 35 3.51 -12.73 -4.82
C ASP A 35 3.02 -13.33 -3.49
N GLU A 36 3.60 -12.93 -2.35
CA GLU A 36 3.15 -13.37 -1.02
C GLU A 36 1.70 -12.97 -0.72
N VAL A 37 1.33 -11.72 -1.02
CA VAL A 37 -0.04 -11.21 -0.82
C VAL A 37 -1.03 -11.92 -1.74
N ILE A 38 -0.65 -12.17 -2.99
CA ILE A 38 -1.46 -12.95 -3.95
C ILE A 38 -1.65 -14.39 -3.45
N ALA A 39 -0.56 -15.05 -3.03
CA ALA A 39 -0.58 -16.44 -2.59
C ALA A 39 -1.46 -16.64 -1.35
N MET A 40 -1.42 -15.70 -0.39
CA MET A 40 -2.29 -15.73 0.79
C MET A 40 -3.77 -15.56 0.40
N HIS A 41 -4.10 -14.69 -0.57
CA HIS A 41 -5.47 -14.58 -1.09
C HIS A 41 -5.89 -15.80 -1.93
N GLU A 42 -4.96 -16.51 -2.56
CA GLU A 42 -5.27 -17.75 -3.31
C GLU A 42 -5.59 -18.93 -2.44
N THR A 43 -4.79 -19.11 -1.39
CA THR A 43 -4.83 -20.29 -0.53
C THR A 43 -5.77 -20.11 0.66
N GLY A 44 -6.01 -18.87 1.06
CA GLY A 44 -6.92 -18.52 2.14
C GLY A 44 -8.36 -18.26 1.69
N ALA A 45 -9.29 -18.34 2.63
CA ALA A 45 -10.68 -17.94 2.43
C ALA A 45 -10.88 -16.47 2.84
N PHE A 46 -10.08 -15.56 2.26
CA PHE A 46 -10.12 -14.12 2.56
C PHE A 46 -10.84 -13.35 1.45
N ASP A 47 -11.61 -12.33 1.85
CA ASP A 47 -12.24 -11.38 0.93
C ASP A 47 -11.25 -10.32 0.46
N TYR A 48 -10.33 -9.97 1.35
CA TYR A 48 -9.32 -8.94 1.16
C TYR A 48 -8.03 -9.34 1.91
N VAL A 49 -6.89 -9.22 1.24
CA VAL A 49 -5.57 -9.46 1.84
C VAL A 49 -4.69 -8.25 1.59
N ALA A 50 -3.90 -7.87 2.59
CA ALA A 50 -2.94 -6.78 2.48
C ALA A 50 -1.72 -7.02 3.36
N ASN A 51 -0.78 -6.08 3.40
CA ASN A 51 0.38 -6.10 4.30
C ASN A 51 0.48 -4.85 5.20
N LEU A 52 -0.66 -4.19 5.45
CA LEU A 52 -0.74 -2.91 6.18
C LEU A 52 -1.62 -2.94 7.44
N HIS A 53 -2.02 -4.12 7.95
CA HIS A 53 -2.96 -4.29 9.06
C HIS A 53 -2.62 -5.42 10.07
N PRO A 54 -1.67 -5.19 11.01
CA PRO A 54 -0.82 -4.01 11.13
C PRO A 54 0.32 -4.05 10.10
N PRO A 55 0.90 -2.88 9.76
CA PRO A 55 2.04 -2.84 8.88
C PRO A 55 3.30 -3.31 9.58
N THR A 56 4.06 -4.17 8.93
CA THR A 56 5.41 -4.60 9.35
C THR A 56 6.45 -4.36 8.26
N PHE A 57 6.02 -4.11 7.02
CA PHE A 57 6.89 -3.75 5.89
C PHE A 57 7.13 -2.24 5.87
N PRO A 58 8.24 -1.77 5.24
CA PRO A 58 8.45 -0.36 4.97
C PRO A 58 7.23 0.28 4.30
N HIS A 59 6.90 1.50 4.71
CA HIS A 59 5.88 2.28 4.00
C HIS A 59 6.36 2.56 2.57
N GLY A 60 5.58 2.13 1.59
CA GLY A 60 5.98 2.16 0.18
C GLY A 60 6.10 0.77 -0.44
N LEU A 61 5.98 -0.29 0.37
CA LEU A 61 5.80 -1.66 -0.13
C LEU A 61 4.36 -2.18 0.05
N ASP A 62 3.40 -1.25 0.07
CA ASP A 62 2.02 -1.56 0.38
C ASP A 62 1.38 -2.31 -0.79
N VAL A 63 0.91 -3.53 -0.52
CA VAL A 63 0.18 -4.36 -1.50
C VAL A 63 -1.16 -4.73 -0.91
N GLU A 64 -2.20 -4.57 -1.71
CA GLU A 64 -3.56 -4.94 -1.37
C GLU A 64 -4.14 -5.80 -2.48
N THR A 65 -4.91 -6.82 -2.12
CA THR A 65 -5.59 -7.65 -3.11
C THR A 65 -6.98 -8.07 -2.67
N LEU A 66 -7.88 -8.11 -3.65
CA LEU A 66 -9.29 -8.43 -3.50
C LEU A 66 -9.85 -9.06 -4.77
N SER A 67 -11.00 -9.73 -4.64
CA SER A 67 -11.75 -10.18 -5.81
C SER A 67 -12.34 -9.02 -6.61
N THR A 68 -12.49 -9.21 -7.92
CA THR A 68 -13.18 -8.25 -8.78
C THR A 68 -14.64 -8.06 -8.36
N GLN A 69 -15.29 -9.12 -7.85
CA GLN A 69 -16.65 -9.06 -7.32
C GLN A 69 -16.72 -8.13 -6.10
N LEU A 70 -15.77 -8.26 -5.17
CA LEU A 70 -15.71 -7.36 -4.01
C LEU A 70 -15.44 -5.92 -4.43
N LEU A 71 -14.51 -5.68 -5.37
CA LEU A 71 -14.24 -4.33 -5.88
C LEU A 71 -15.52 -3.68 -6.45
N LYS A 72 -16.29 -4.40 -7.26
CA LYS A 72 -17.56 -3.90 -7.83
C LYS A 72 -18.59 -3.61 -6.75
N ARG A 73 -18.75 -4.52 -5.80
CA ARG A 73 -19.62 -4.31 -4.63
C ARG A 73 -19.24 -3.05 -3.85
N VAL A 74 -17.94 -2.85 -3.58
CA VAL A 74 -17.44 -1.66 -2.90
C VAL A 74 -17.69 -0.39 -3.72
N ALA A 75 -17.55 -0.44 -5.05
CA ALA A 75 -17.85 0.69 -5.92
C ALA A 75 -19.32 1.13 -5.88
N GLU A 76 -20.24 0.20 -5.64
CA GLU A 76 -21.68 0.44 -5.47
C GLU A 76 -22.04 0.91 -4.05
N GLU A 77 -21.41 0.33 -3.02
CA GLU A 77 -21.73 0.61 -1.60
C GLU A 77 -21.03 1.88 -1.05
N ALA A 78 -19.82 2.19 -1.53
CA ALA A 78 -19.03 3.31 -1.04
C ALA A 78 -19.57 4.66 -1.53
N SER A 79 -20.22 5.38 -0.61
CA SER A 79 -20.80 6.71 -0.86
C SER A 79 -19.96 7.88 -0.36
N LEU A 80 -18.99 7.63 0.54
CA LEU A 80 -18.15 8.67 1.12
C LEU A 80 -17.00 9.05 0.17
N PRO A 81 -16.74 10.36 -0.07
CA PRO A 81 -15.61 10.82 -0.89
C PRO A 81 -14.27 10.15 -0.55
N SER A 82 -13.91 10.02 0.74
CA SER A 82 -12.66 9.37 1.17
C SER A 82 -12.62 7.89 0.83
N HIS A 83 -13.76 7.19 0.91
CA HIS A 83 -13.85 5.79 0.49
C HIS A 83 -13.63 5.62 -1.01
N ARG A 84 -14.18 6.54 -1.81
CA ARG A 84 -14.06 6.53 -3.28
C ARG A 84 -12.67 6.97 -3.75
N GLU A 85 -12.00 7.85 -3.00
CA GLU A 85 -10.62 8.28 -3.25
C GLU A 85 -9.60 7.20 -2.84
N HIS A 86 -9.78 6.59 -1.67
CA HIS A 86 -8.84 5.63 -1.10
C HIS A 86 -9.23 4.17 -1.30
N VAL A 87 -10.09 3.88 -2.28
CA VAL A 87 -10.46 2.55 -2.84
C VAL A 87 -10.80 1.48 -1.79
N THR A 88 -9.80 0.93 -1.10
CA THR A 88 -9.92 -0.10 -0.07
C THR A 88 -10.32 0.45 1.30
N LEU A 89 -10.34 1.78 1.50
CA LEU A 89 -10.67 2.40 2.79
C LEU A 89 -12.05 1.97 3.31
N PHE A 90 -13.05 1.83 2.45
CA PHE A 90 -14.37 1.30 2.85
C PHE A 90 -14.25 -0.06 3.52
N ILE A 91 -13.48 -0.98 2.93
CA ILE A 91 -13.25 -2.32 3.47
C ILE A 91 -12.53 -2.20 4.83
N ARG A 92 -11.47 -1.38 4.88
CA ARG A 92 -10.61 -1.19 6.04
C ARG A 92 -11.29 -0.53 7.24
N GLU A 93 -12.33 0.28 7.03
CA GLU A 93 -13.13 0.86 8.13
C GLU A 93 -14.31 -0.04 8.55
N ASN A 94 -14.62 -1.10 7.77
CA ASN A 94 -15.71 -2.03 8.04
C ASN A 94 -15.17 -3.47 8.23
N ARG A 95 -14.07 -3.61 8.99
CA ARG A 95 -13.32 -4.88 9.10
C ARG A 95 -14.17 -6.06 9.55
N ASP A 96 -15.14 -5.83 10.41
CA ASP A 96 -16.02 -6.87 10.96
C ASP A 96 -16.95 -7.49 9.91
N HIS A 97 -17.08 -6.87 8.74
CA HIS A 97 -17.94 -7.34 7.65
C HIS A 97 -17.20 -8.17 6.59
N PHE A 98 -15.87 -8.32 6.69
CA PHE A 98 -15.06 -9.03 5.69
C PHE A 98 -14.04 -9.95 6.33
N LYS A 99 -13.62 -10.99 5.60
CA LYS A 99 -12.52 -11.85 5.98
C LYS A 99 -11.19 -11.21 5.54
N PHE A 100 -10.44 -10.71 6.52
CA PHE A 100 -9.15 -10.05 6.32
C PHE A 100 -7.98 -11.02 6.44
N GLY A 101 -7.09 -11.02 5.45
CA GLY A 101 -5.74 -11.56 5.57
C GLY A 101 -4.72 -10.44 5.72
N ASN A 102 -3.68 -10.65 6.53
CA ASN A 102 -2.56 -9.74 6.62
C ASN A 102 -1.25 -10.51 6.48
N VAL A 103 -0.46 -10.18 5.45
CA VAL A 103 0.91 -10.66 5.30
C VAL A 103 1.81 -9.83 6.21
N THR A 104 2.59 -10.51 7.04
CA THR A 104 3.54 -9.89 7.97
C THR A 104 4.96 -10.21 7.58
N PHE A 105 5.84 -9.24 7.77
CA PHE A 105 7.28 -9.39 7.65
C PHE A 105 7.83 -9.98 8.95
N GLY A 106 8.89 -10.78 8.85
CA GLY A 106 9.49 -11.49 10.01
C GLY A 106 10.05 -10.59 11.11
N ARG A 107 10.07 -9.26 10.90
CA ARG A 107 10.40 -8.23 11.88
C ARG A 107 9.62 -6.95 11.58
N ASP A 108 9.58 -6.01 12.52
CA ASP A 108 8.99 -4.69 12.26
C ASP A 108 9.98 -3.77 11.53
N ALA A 109 9.70 -3.53 10.25
CA ALA A 109 10.40 -2.59 9.38
C ALA A 109 9.50 -1.40 8.97
N SER A 110 8.36 -1.22 9.64
CA SER A 110 7.34 -0.22 9.27
C SER A 110 7.76 1.24 9.47
N HIS A 111 8.84 1.46 10.22
CA HIS A 111 9.45 2.76 10.45
C HIS A 111 10.24 3.30 9.25
N PHE A 112 10.60 2.44 8.28
CA PHE A 112 11.22 2.89 7.04
C PHE A 112 10.16 3.42 6.05
N ARG A 113 10.53 4.46 5.29
CA ARG A 113 9.67 5.11 4.29
C ARG A 113 10.38 5.18 2.94
N VAL A 114 9.83 4.46 1.97
CA VAL A 114 10.34 4.28 0.59
C VAL A 114 9.27 4.62 -0.47
N THR A 115 8.49 5.67 -0.22
CA THR A 115 7.50 6.25 -1.16
C THR A 115 7.99 7.59 -1.72
N LEU A 116 7.27 8.21 -2.67
CA LEU A 116 7.56 9.47 -3.34
C LEU A 116 6.34 10.43 -3.28
N ASP A 117 6.06 11.00 -2.10
CA ASP A 117 4.96 11.98 -1.94
C ASP A 117 5.46 13.42 -1.80
N ARG A 118 6.68 13.61 -1.29
CA ARG A 118 7.23 14.90 -0.86
C ARG A 118 8.61 15.17 -1.46
N PRO A 119 9.05 16.43 -1.51
CA PRO A 119 10.41 16.76 -1.94
C PRO A 119 11.50 16.01 -1.15
N GLN A 120 11.29 15.78 0.15
CA GLN A 120 12.21 15.01 1.00
C GLN A 120 12.28 13.55 0.58
N ASP A 121 11.17 12.97 0.15
CA ASP A 121 11.14 11.60 -0.36
C ASP A 121 11.97 11.46 -1.64
N TYR A 122 11.92 12.46 -2.51
CA TYR A 122 12.75 12.51 -3.72
C TYR A 122 14.25 12.58 -3.40
N GLU A 123 14.65 13.44 -2.47
CA GLU A 123 16.06 13.52 -2.04
C GLU A 123 16.52 12.25 -1.32
N PHE A 124 15.66 11.65 -0.50
CA PHE A 124 15.88 10.33 0.09
C PHE A 124 16.10 9.25 -0.99
N LEU A 125 15.19 9.14 -1.97
CA LEU A 125 15.29 8.14 -3.04
C LEU A 125 16.53 8.36 -3.89
N LYS A 126 16.90 9.60 -4.22
CA LYS A 126 18.16 9.90 -4.90
C LYS A 126 19.38 9.42 -4.12
N ALA A 127 19.43 9.71 -2.82
CA ALA A 127 20.54 9.28 -1.96
C ALA A 127 20.61 7.76 -1.84
N LEU A 128 19.47 7.09 -1.65
CA LEU A 128 19.39 5.63 -1.57
C LEU A 128 19.78 4.95 -2.89
N LEU A 129 19.24 5.42 -4.02
CA LEU A 129 19.53 4.86 -5.35
C LEU A 129 20.99 5.06 -5.75
N ALA A 130 21.65 6.11 -5.27
CA ALA A 130 23.09 6.32 -5.51
C ALA A 130 23.98 5.26 -4.82
N LEU A 131 23.47 4.55 -3.81
CA LEU A 131 24.17 3.44 -3.15
C LEU A 131 23.99 2.10 -3.88
N ILE A 132 23.02 2.01 -4.79
CA ILE A 132 22.71 0.79 -5.53
C ILE A 132 23.61 0.72 -6.77
N PRO A 133 24.32 -0.40 -7.01
CA PRO A 133 25.14 -0.55 -8.20
C PRO A 133 24.32 -0.32 -9.49
N PRO A 134 24.80 0.45 -10.47
CA PRO A 134 24.04 0.79 -11.68
C PRO A 134 23.57 -0.41 -12.51
N ALA A 135 24.21 -1.57 -12.36
CA ALA A 135 23.83 -2.82 -13.02
C ALA A 135 22.66 -3.55 -12.33
N THR A 136 22.20 -3.06 -11.17
CA THR A 136 21.09 -3.65 -10.43
C THR A 136 19.79 -3.13 -11.04
N GLU A 137 19.05 -3.98 -11.75
CA GLU A 137 17.76 -3.59 -12.33
C GLU A 137 16.68 -3.37 -11.26
N LEU A 138 16.62 -4.25 -10.26
CA LEU A 138 15.68 -4.16 -9.14
C LEU A 138 16.32 -4.71 -7.87
N PRO A 139 16.61 -3.86 -6.86
CA PRO A 139 17.10 -4.34 -5.58
C PRO A 139 15.98 -5.09 -4.83
N SER A 140 16.32 -6.20 -4.20
CA SER A 140 15.41 -6.90 -3.28
C SER A 140 15.09 -6.05 -2.05
N LEU A 141 13.95 -6.31 -1.40
CA LEU A 141 13.63 -5.73 -0.09
C LEU A 141 14.78 -5.93 0.92
N TYR A 142 15.44 -7.09 0.92
CA TYR A 142 16.58 -7.35 1.81
C TYR A 142 17.80 -6.47 1.52
N GLU A 143 18.07 -6.15 0.26
CA GLU A 143 19.11 -5.19 -0.11
C GLU A 143 18.75 -3.77 0.33
N ILE A 144 17.51 -3.34 0.07
CA ILE A 144 17.02 -2.04 0.52
C ILE A 144 17.14 -1.91 2.04
N LEU A 145 16.65 -2.88 2.82
CA LEU A 145 16.73 -2.84 4.28
C LEU A 145 18.17 -2.78 4.79
N ARG A 146 19.10 -3.53 4.17
CA ARG A 146 20.52 -3.46 4.54
C ARG A 146 21.12 -2.08 4.32
N LEU A 147 20.78 -1.43 3.21
CA LEU A 147 21.23 -0.06 2.93
C LEU A 147 20.64 0.93 3.93
N LEU A 148 19.34 0.84 4.23
CA LEU A 148 18.67 1.73 5.18
C LEU A 148 19.23 1.59 6.61
N GLU A 149 19.57 0.38 7.02
CA GLU A 149 20.20 0.10 8.32
C GLU A 149 21.63 0.61 8.40
N ALA A 150 22.39 0.53 7.29
CA ALA A 150 23.76 1.02 7.22
C ALA A 150 23.86 2.56 7.11
N HIS A 151 22.80 3.21 6.64
CA HIS A 151 22.76 4.64 6.33
C HIS A 151 21.61 5.38 7.04
N PRO A 152 21.61 5.46 8.39
CA PRO A 152 20.56 6.16 9.14
C PRO A 152 20.47 7.65 8.79
N GLU A 153 21.55 8.27 8.31
CA GLU A 153 21.57 9.64 7.79
C GLU A 153 20.67 9.83 6.56
N ILE A 154 20.54 8.80 5.72
CA ILE A 154 19.62 8.81 4.57
C ILE A 154 18.19 8.69 5.07
N VAL A 155 17.91 7.75 5.97
CA VAL A 155 16.58 7.53 6.57
C VAL A 155 16.06 8.81 7.26
N ALA A 156 16.95 9.60 7.85
CA ALA A 156 16.59 10.85 8.51
C ALA A 156 15.98 11.89 7.55
N ILE A 157 16.32 11.87 6.25
CA ILE A 157 15.90 12.87 5.24
C ILE A 157 14.38 13.01 5.17
N ASN A 158 13.65 11.90 5.16
CA ASN A 158 12.19 11.86 5.07
C ASN A 158 11.51 11.32 6.33
N SER A 159 12.23 11.32 7.47
CA SER A 159 11.68 10.87 8.75
C SER A 159 10.54 11.77 9.25
N GLY A 160 9.68 11.22 10.13
CA GLY A 160 8.63 11.98 10.82
C GLY A 160 7.33 12.22 10.03
N GLN A 161 7.15 11.56 8.88
CA GLN A 161 5.90 11.65 8.11
C GLN A 161 4.85 10.65 8.61
N ASP A 162 3.59 11.08 8.71
CA ASP A 162 2.48 10.19 9.04
C ASP A 162 2.05 9.38 7.80
N ARG A 163 2.18 8.05 7.89
CA ARG A 163 1.74 7.10 6.85
C ARG A 163 0.30 7.33 6.40
N TYR A 164 -0.58 7.73 7.32
CA TYR A 164 -2.00 7.88 7.05
C TYR A 164 -2.40 9.35 6.84
N GLU A 165 -1.46 10.27 6.63
CA GLU A 165 -1.76 11.70 6.51
C GLU A 165 -2.82 12.00 5.44
N GLY A 166 -2.67 11.42 4.24
CA GLY A 166 -3.61 11.62 3.13
C GLY A 166 -5.03 11.17 3.51
N VAL A 167 -5.15 9.95 4.03
CA VAL A 167 -6.43 9.38 4.48
C VAL A 167 -7.03 10.21 5.62
N ARG A 168 -6.23 10.61 6.61
CA ARG A 168 -6.70 11.43 7.73
C ARG A 168 -7.21 12.80 7.26
N LYS A 169 -6.54 13.42 6.28
CA LYS A 169 -7.00 14.67 5.66
C LYS A 169 -8.36 14.48 4.97
N ALA A 170 -8.51 13.42 4.17
CA ALA A 170 -9.76 13.12 3.47
C ALA A 170 -10.92 12.89 4.46
N VAL A 171 -10.72 12.05 5.48
CA VAL A 171 -11.75 11.76 6.49
C VAL A 171 -12.09 12.97 7.35
N LYS A 172 -11.12 13.83 7.66
CA LYS A 172 -11.33 15.08 8.41
C LYS A 172 -12.16 16.09 7.61
N ALA A 173 -11.97 16.17 6.29
CA ALA A 173 -12.80 17.03 5.43
C ALA A 173 -14.28 16.65 5.50
N GLU A 174 -14.56 15.39 5.83
CA GLU A 174 -15.90 14.83 5.99
C GLU A 174 -16.39 14.87 7.44
N LYS A 175 -15.65 15.54 8.34
CA LYS A 175 -15.95 15.67 9.79
C LYS A 175 -16.07 14.34 10.52
N ARG A 176 -15.37 13.30 10.05
CA ARG A 176 -15.29 11.98 10.67
C ARG A 176 -13.91 11.72 11.26
N LYS A 177 -13.77 10.60 11.97
CA LYS A 177 -12.48 10.07 12.42
C LYS A 177 -12.17 8.81 11.63
N LEU A 178 -10.90 8.68 11.24
CA LEU A 178 -10.39 7.48 10.58
C LEU A 178 -10.48 6.30 11.55
N THR A 179 -11.15 5.24 11.13
CA THR A 179 -11.37 4.04 11.95
C THR A 179 -10.63 2.86 11.33
N LEU A 180 -9.35 2.72 11.68
CA LEU A 180 -8.56 1.54 11.35
C LEU A 180 -8.45 0.77 12.66
N GLY A 181 -9.33 -0.23 12.84
CA GLY A 181 -9.41 -1.04 14.05
C GLY A 181 -8.09 -1.69 14.44
#